data_AF-A0A536APN0-F1
#
_entry.id   AF-A0A536APN0-F1
#
_cell.length_a   1.000
_cell.length_b   1.000
_cell.length_c   1.000
_cell.angle_alpha   90.00
_cell.angle_beta   90.00
_cell.angle_gamma   90.00
#
_symmetry.space_group_name_H-M   'P 1'
#
loop_
_entity.id
_entity.type
_entity.pdbx_description
1 polymer ?
#
loop_
_entity_poly.entity_id
_entity_poly.type
_entity_poly.pdbx_seq_one_letter_code
_entity_poly.pdbx_strand_id
1 'polypeptide(L)'
;MAAGTMATDFYVGAVFIANRGTAPCTLRGNPEVLLLASDGSPLDVMRASVRGTGTPALVVVLVSQFVPDPAGFTGAGATSPLQWSNYCADVLATSFRVTLPDAGGVIDGTFVDLGGKPLARFGAPPCDDASGPSTLVVYPFQEPVR
;
A
#
# COMPACT_ATOMS: atom_id res chain seq x y z
N MET A 1 21.22 17.71 16.09
CA MET A 1 20.51 16.69 15.29
C MET A 1 19.94 17.42 14.09
N ALA A 2 20.43 17.13 12.88
CA ALA A 2 19.90 17.76 11.67
C ALA A 2 18.46 17.27 11.48
N ALA A 3 17.52 18.20 11.31
CA ALA A 3 16.18 17.86 10.85
C ALA A 3 16.34 17.33 9.42
N GLY A 4 16.14 16.03 9.23
CA GLY A 4 16.16 15.42 7.91
C GLY A 4 15.16 16.12 7.01
N THR A 5 15.59 16.51 5.81
CA THR A 5 14.72 17.11 4.81
C THR A 5 13.62 16.09 4.48
N MET A 6 12.35 16.48 4.58
CA MET A 6 11.27 15.58 4.15
C MET A 6 11.34 15.39 2.63
N ALA A 7 11.14 14.15 2.18
CA ALA A 7 11.04 13.80 0.76
C ALA A 7 10.04 14.72 0.07
N THR A 8 10.41 15.25 -1.10
CA THR A 8 9.55 16.17 -1.86
C THR A 8 8.66 15.42 -2.84
N ASP A 9 9.16 14.29 -3.37
CA ASP A 9 8.41 13.44 -4.30
C ASP A 9 8.02 12.09 -3.67
N PHE A 10 6.91 11.53 -4.16
CA PHE A 10 6.36 10.27 -3.68
C PHE A 10 5.56 9.56 -4.77
N TYR A 11 5.36 8.25 -4.59
CA TYR A 11 4.41 7.46 -5.35
C TYR A 11 3.18 7.14 -4.52
N VAL A 12 2.03 7.15 -5.18
CA VAL A 12 0.73 6.77 -4.62
C VAL A 12 0.27 5.49 -5.27
N GLY A 13 -0.26 4.57 -4.47
CA GLY A 13 -0.87 3.33 -4.95
C GLY A 13 -2.03 2.90 -4.07
N ALA A 14 -2.53 1.70 -4.30
CA ALA A 14 -3.55 1.09 -3.46
C ALA A 14 -3.37 -0.43 -3.39
N VAL A 15 -3.73 -1.01 -2.25
CA VAL A 15 -3.96 -2.45 -2.09
C VAL A 15 -5.45 -2.70 -2.24
N PHE A 16 -5.81 -3.67 -3.07
CA PHE A 16 -7.19 -4.11 -3.23
C PHE A 16 -7.35 -5.57 -2.81
N ILE A 17 -8.33 -5.83 -1.94
CA ILE A 17 -8.69 -7.18 -1.51
C ILE A 17 -10.12 -7.46 -1.95
N ALA A 18 -10.26 -8.45 -2.83
CA ALA A 18 -11.53 -8.94 -3.33
C ALA A 18 -12.02 -10.13 -2.51
N ASN A 19 -13.27 -10.09 -2.05
CA ASN A 19 -13.95 -11.28 -1.58
C ASN A 19 -14.42 -12.14 -2.76
N ARG A 20 -13.81 -13.31 -2.94
CA ARG A 20 -14.21 -14.32 -3.95
C ARG A 20 -15.08 -15.45 -3.38
N GLY A 21 -15.42 -15.39 -2.10
CA GLY A 21 -16.27 -16.37 -1.43
C GLY A 21 -17.76 -16.18 -1.76
N THR A 22 -18.57 -17.16 -1.36
CA THR A 22 -20.03 -17.14 -1.58
C THR A 22 -20.81 -16.41 -0.49
N ALA A 23 -20.17 -16.09 0.64
CA ALA A 23 -20.76 -15.32 1.73
C ALA A 23 -20.23 -13.87 1.72
N PRO A 24 -21.08 -12.86 1.99
CA PRO A 24 -20.63 -11.49 2.20
C PRO A 24 -19.64 -11.42 3.35
N CYS A 25 -18.58 -10.64 3.18
CA CYS A 25 -17.67 -10.29 4.27
C CYS A 25 -17.34 -8.81 4.18
N THR A 26 -17.11 -8.24 5.36
CA THR A 26 -16.75 -6.84 5.51
C THR A 26 -15.32 -6.78 6.04
N LEU A 27 -14.45 -6.01 5.37
CA LEU A 27 -13.07 -5.80 5.79
C LEU A 27 -12.87 -4.34 6.21
N ARG A 28 -12.60 -4.13 7.50
CA ARG A 28 -12.35 -2.82 8.09
C ARG A 28 -11.17 -2.90 9.03
N GLY A 29 -10.43 -1.80 9.14
CA GLY A 29 -9.28 -1.69 10.04
C GLY A 29 -8.02 -1.25 9.31
N ASN A 30 -6.87 -1.43 9.96
CA ASN A 30 -5.59 -0.93 9.49
C ASN A 30 -4.73 -2.13 9.03
N PRO A 31 -4.50 -2.33 7.73
CA PRO A 31 -3.56 -3.34 7.28
C PRO A 31 -2.12 -2.94 7.62
N GLU A 32 -1.28 -3.96 7.74
CA GLU A 32 0.17 -3.78 7.61
C GLU A 32 0.62 -4.32 6.26
N VAL A 33 1.41 -3.53 5.53
CA VAL A 33 1.99 -3.93 4.24
C VAL A 33 3.51 -4.03 4.39
N LEU A 34 4.05 -5.18 4.02
CA LEU A 34 5.48 -5.43 3.89
C LEU A 34 5.83 -5.52 2.40
N LEU A 35 6.85 -4.78 1.97
CA LEU A 35 7.45 -4.93 0.65
C LEU A 35 8.56 -5.97 0.73
N LEU A 36 8.61 -6.87 -0.24
CA LEU A 36 9.54 -8.00 -0.26
C LEU A 36 10.43 -7.94 -1.51
N ALA A 37 11.70 -8.27 -1.32
CA ALA A 37 12.65 -8.51 -2.41
C ALA A 37 12.35 -9.85 -3.12
N SER A 38 13.10 -10.14 -4.19
CA SER A 38 12.93 -11.36 -4.99
C SER A 38 13.24 -12.65 -4.22
N ASP A 39 14.06 -12.59 -3.19
CA ASP A 39 14.37 -13.71 -2.29
C ASP A 39 13.36 -13.85 -1.13
N GLY A 40 12.34 -12.99 -1.08
CA GLY A 40 11.31 -12.97 -0.05
C GLY A 40 11.72 -12.25 1.23
N SER A 41 12.91 -11.66 1.29
CA SER A 41 13.34 -10.85 2.44
C SER A 41 12.56 -9.53 2.50
N PRO A 42 12.19 -9.04 3.71
CA PRO A 42 11.53 -7.76 3.85
C PRO A 42 12.50 -6.61 3.55
N LEU A 43 12.02 -5.62 2.81
CA LEU A 43 12.78 -4.41 2.54
C LEU A 43 12.75 -3.48 3.75
N ASP A 44 13.89 -2.82 4.02
CA ASP A 44 14.02 -1.87 5.12
C ASP A 44 13.38 -0.53 4.76
N VAL A 45 12.09 -0.42 5.07
CA VAL A 45 11.29 0.78 4.87
C VAL A 45 10.60 1.09 6.19
N MET A 46 10.67 2.34 6.65
CA MET A 46 9.92 2.79 7.81
C MET A 46 8.43 2.68 7.51
N ARG A 47 7.77 1.76 8.21
CA ARG A 47 6.34 1.47 8.04
C ARG A 47 5.53 2.30 9.03
N ALA A 48 4.66 3.14 8.51
CA ALA A 48 3.70 3.89 9.30
C ALA A 48 2.28 3.51 8.87
N SER A 49 1.54 2.83 9.76
CA SER A 49 0.09 2.69 9.58
C SER A 49 -0.61 3.88 10.20
N VAL A 50 -1.46 4.56 9.42
CA VAL A 50 -2.27 5.67 9.94
C VAL A 50 -3.41 5.06 10.76
N ARG A 51 -3.20 4.94 12.08
CA ARG A 51 -4.24 4.44 13.00
C ARG A 51 -5.32 5.52 13.19
N GLY A 52 -6.41 5.41 12.44
CA GLY A 52 -7.63 6.19 12.70
C GLY A 52 -8.52 5.50 13.73
N THR A 53 -8.88 6.18 14.82
CA THR A 53 -9.94 5.75 15.77
C THR A 53 -11.30 6.37 15.44
N GLY A 54 -11.60 6.56 14.15
CA GLY A 54 -12.82 7.19 13.66
C GLY A 54 -12.92 7.10 12.14
N THR A 55 -13.99 7.64 11.55
CA THR A 55 -14.12 7.82 10.09
C THR A 55 -12.80 8.33 9.53
N PRO A 56 -12.17 7.64 8.56
CA PRO A 56 -10.83 7.98 8.10
C PRO A 56 -10.75 9.48 7.81
N ALA A 57 -9.90 10.20 8.55
CA ALA A 57 -9.63 11.59 8.21
C ALA A 57 -9.05 11.56 6.80
N LEU A 58 -9.81 12.10 5.84
CA LEU A 58 -9.40 12.20 4.45
C LEU A 58 -8.18 13.12 4.41
N VAL A 59 -6.99 12.54 4.52
CA VAL A 59 -5.78 13.22 4.08
C VAL A 59 -5.93 13.31 2.58
N VAL A 60 -6.22 14.51 2.09
CA VAL A 60 -6.44 14.76 0.67
C VAL A 60 -5.10 14.61 -0.05
N VAL A 61 -4.77 13.37 -0.42
CA VAL A 61 -3.91 13.09 -1.56
C VAL A 61 -4.76 13.42 -2.78
N LEU A 62 -4.25 14.26 -3.68
CA LEU A 62 -4.99 14.72 -4.86
C LEU A 62 -5.62 13.52 -5.59
N VAL A 63 -6.94 13.59 -5.80
CA VAL A 63 -7.78 12.50 -6.35
C VAL A 63 -7.26 11.96 -7.70
N SER A 64 -6.49 12.75 -8.44
CA SER A 64 -5.84 12.33 -9.70
C SER A 64 -4.76 11.24 -9.52
N GLN A 65 -4.35 10.94 -8.29
CA GLN A 65 -3.29 9.96 -7.99
C GLN A 65 -3.82 8.69 -7.31
N PHE A 66 -5.11 8.64 -6.98
CA PHE A 66 -5.72 7.41 -6.48
C PHE A 66 -6.03 6.50 -7.66
N VAL A 67 -5.52 5.28 -7.59
CA VAL A 67 -5.80 4.24 -8.58
C VAL A 67 -7.21 3.72 -8.31
N PRO A 68 -8.20 3.93 -9.20
CA PRO A 68 -9.53 3.33 -9.04
C PRO A 68 -9.43 1.81 -8.97
N ASP A 69 -10.42 1.16 -8.35
CA ASP A 69 -10.55 -0.30 -8.28
C ASP A 69 -10.14 -0.92 -9.64
N PRO A 70 -9.15 -1.83 -9.68
CA PRO A 70 -8.63 -2.37 -10.93
C PRO A 70 -9.77 -2.82 -11.85
N ALA A 71 -9.67 -2.39 -13.11
CA ALA A 71 -10.75 -2.27 -14.07
C ALA A 71 -11.79 -3.41 -14.04
N GLY A 72 -12.96 -3.14 -13.42
CA GLY A 72 -14.15 -3.97 -13.58
C GLY A 72 -14.43 -5.00 -12.48
N PHE A 73 -13.81 -4.91 -11.30
CA PHE A 73 -14.29 -5.70 -10.17
C PHE A 73 -15.67 -5.20 -9.71
N THR A 74 -16.67 -6.10 -9.72
CA THR A 74 -18.06 -5.80 -9.34
C THR A 74 -18.49 -6.55 -8.07
N GLY A 75 -17.56 -7.24 -7.40
CA GLY A 75 -17.78 -7.98 -6.16
C GLY A 75 -17.62 -7.13 -4.89
N ALA A 76 -17.81 -7.73 -3.71
CA ALA A 76 -17.50 -7.05 -2.44
C ALA A 76 -15.98 -7.04 -2.24
N GLY A 77 -15.42 -5.91 -1.82
CA GLY A 77 -13.98 -5.78 -1.62
C GLY A 77 -13.64 -4.54 -0.79
N ALA A 78 -12.37 -4.41 -0.43
CA ALA A 78 -11.86 -3.26 0.29
C ALA A 78 -10.55 -2.77 -0.35
N THR A 79 -10.38 -1.45 -0.38
CA THR A 79 -9.18 -0.77 -0.88
C THR A 79 -8.44 -0.09 0.27
N SER A 80 -7.11 -0.07 0.24
CA SER A 80 -6.27 0.69 1.15
C SER A 80 -5.31 1.54 0.35
N PRO A 81 -5.38 2.88 0.41
CA PRO A 81 -4.37 3.76 -0.17
C PRO A 81 -2.98 3.49 0.43
N LEU A 82 -1.95 3.65 -0.39
CA LEU A 82 -0.54 3.58 0.00
C LEU A 82 0.20 4.82 -0.51
N GLN A 83 1.12 5.33 0.30
CA GLN A 83 2.06 6.36 -0.11
C GLN A 83 3.48 5.90 0.20
N TRP A 84 4.37 5.96 -0.79
CA TRP A 84 5.77 5.56 -0.67
C TRP A 84 6.69 6.69 -1.10
N SER A 85 7.70 7.02 -0.28
CA SER A 85 8.66 8.09 -0.55
C SER A 85 10.11 7.72 -0.18
N ASN A 86 11.06 8.43 -0.77
CA ASN A 86 12.50 8.42 -0.47
C ASN A 86 13.16 7.04 -0.45
N TYR A 87 12.90 6.22 -1.47
CA TYR A 87 13.47 4.87 -1.54
C TYR A 87 14.82 4.86 -2.25
N CYS A 88 15.89 4.82 -1.46
CA CYS A 88 17.27 4.96 -1.94
C CYS A 88 18.03 3.64 -2.09
N ALA A 89 17.34 2.50 -2.14
CA ALA A 89 18.00 1.18 -2.22
C ALA A 89 18.09 0.63 -3.64
N ASP A 90 19.18 -0.11 -3.91
CA ASP A 90 19.41 -0.80 -5.19
C ASP A 90 18.48 -2.01 -5.39
N VAL A 91 17.92 -2.54 -4.29
CA VAL A 91 17.00 -3.69 -4.29
C VAL A 91 15.57 -3.19 -4.36
N LEU A 92 14.85 -3.56 -5.41
CA LEU A 92 13.47 -3.15 -5.64
C LEU A 92 12.47 -4.18 -5.09
N ALA A 93 11.30 -3.70 -4.67
CA ALA A 93 10.19 -4.56 -4.30
C ALA A 93 9.67 -5.33 -5.51
N THR A 94 9.59 -6.66 -5.40
CA THR A 94 9.01 -7.54 -6.43
C THR A 94 7.68 -8.14 -6.00
N SER A 95 7.42 -8.19 -4.69
CA SER A 95 6.17 -8.68 -4.11
C SER A 95 5.83 -7.95 -2.82
N PHE A 96 4.66 -8.25 -2.27
CA PHE A 96 4.20 -7.68 -1.02
C PHE A 96 3.46 -8.71 -0.16
N ARG A 97 3.40 -8.43 1.13
CA ARG A 97 2.63 -9.18 2.12
C ARG A 97 1.70 -8.23 2.86
N VAL A 98 0.43 -8.57 2.92
CA VAL A 98 -0.59 -7.84 3.68
C VAL A 98 -0.96 -8.66 4.91
N THR A 99 -0.78 -8.08 6.10
CA THR A 99 -1.34 -8.64 7.33
C THR A 99 -2.70 -8.00 7.55
N LEU A 100 -3.72 -8.84 7.65
CA LEU A 100 -5.09 -8.40 7.87
C LEU A 100 -5.30 -7.99 9.33
N PRO A 101 -6.16 -7.00 9.59
CA PRO A 101 -6.53 -6.61 10.94
C PRO A 101 -7.23 -7.75 11.70
N ASP A 102 -7.32 -7.62 13.03
CA ASP A 102 -8.08 -8.49 13.93
C ASP A 102 -7.75 -9.99 13.79
N ALA A 103 -6.48 -10.32 13.56
CA ALA A 103 -5.98 -11.68 13.35
C ALA A 103 -6.61 -12.39 12.13
N GLY A 104 -7.08 -11.63 11.12
CA GLY A 104 -7.63 -12.15 9.87
C GLY A 104 -6.64 -12.93 9.00
N GLY A 105 -5.36 -12.97 9.39
CA GLY A 105 -4.31 -13.74 8.72
C GLY A 105 -3.41 -12.87 7.84
N VAL A 106 -2.68 -13.53 6.94
CA VAL A 106 -1.66 -12.92 6.08
C VAL A 106 -1.92 -13.33 4.63
N ILE A 107 -1.80 -12.37 3.71
CA ILE A 107 -1.97 -12.58 2.26
C ILE A 107 -0.69 -12.11 1.56
N ASP A 108 -0.09 -13.02 0.79
CA ASP A 108 1.03 -12.70 -0.10
C ASP A 108 0.52 -12.38 -1.51
N GLY A 109 1.13 -11.38 -2.15
CA GLY A 109 0.72 -10.90 -3.45
C GLY A 109 1.87 -10.39 -4.32
N THR A 110 1.63 -10.36 -5.62
CA THR A 110 2.52 -9.75 -6.61
C THR A 110 1.90 -8.48 -7.15
N PHE A 111 2.74 -7.53 -7.58
CA PHE A 111 2.24 -6.30 -8.19
C PHE A 111 1.55 -6.60 -9.53
N VAL A 112 0.44 -5.91 -9.78
CA VAL A 112 -0.27 -5.96 -11.06
C VAL A 112 -0.56 -4.53 -11.53
N ASP A 113 -0.65 -4.33 -12.84
CA ASP A 113 -1.11 -3.07 -13.40
C ASP A 113 -2.64 -2.92 -13.29
N LEU A 114 -3.16 -1.78 -13.73
CA LEU A 114 -4.59 -1.48 -13.75
C LEU A 114 -5.44 -2.45 -14.59
N GLY A 115 -4.82 -3.13 -15.55
CA GLY A 115 -5.43 -4.18 -16.36
C GLY A 115 -5.26 -5.58 -15.75
N GLY A 116 -4.75 -5.68 -14.52
CA GLY A 116 -4.50 -6.95 -13.82
C GLY A 116 -3.29 -7.73 -14.34
N LYS A 117 -2.42 -7.12 -15.16
CA LYS A 117 -1.23 -7.81 -15.67
C LYS A 117 -0.11 -7.78 -14.63
N PRO A 118 0.60 -8.90 -14.41
CA PRO A 118 1.73 -8.93 -13.50
C PRO A 118 2.79 -7.88 -13.84
N LEU A 119 3.22 -7.14 -12.83
CA LEU A 119 4.36 -6.25 -12.89
C LEU A 119 5.55 -6.94 -12.24
N ALA A 120 6.70 -6.88 -12.91
CA ALA A 120 7.96 -7.42 -12.36
C ALA A 120 8.44 -6.63 -11.12
N ARG A 121 7.98 -5.38 -10.96
CA ARG A 121 8.28 -4.52 -9.83
C ARG A 121 7.22 -3.43 -9.67
N PHE A 122 7.02 -2.98 -8.44
CA PHE A 122 6.41 -1.69 -8.17
C PHE A 122 7.50 -0.62 -8.28
N GLY A 123 7.25 0.48 -8.99
CA GLY A 123 8.28 1.52 -9.20
C GLY A 123 8.83 2.04 -7.87
N ALA A 124 10.14 2.34 -7.80
CA ALA A 124 10.74 2.99 -6.63
C ALA A 124 10.50 4.50 -6.69
N PRO A 125 9.94 5.13 -5.64
CA PRO A 125 9.82 6.58 -5.58
C PRO A 125 11.21 7.24 -5.68
N PRO A 126 11.28 8.54 -6.00
CA PRO A 126 12.55 9.24 -6.07
C PRO A 126 13.37 9.07 -4.79
N CYS A 127 14.68 8.96 -4.97
CA CYS A 127 15.66 9.02 -3.90
C CYS A 127 16.15 10.47 -3.79
N ASP A 128 15.42 11.27 -3.02
CA ASP A 128 15.69 12.70 -2.87
C ASP A 128 16.82 12.96 -1.87
N ASP A 129 16.94 12.11 -0.84
CA ASP A 129 17.98 12.19 0.19
C ASP A 129 18.39 10.78 0.66
N ALA A 130 19.59 10.34 0.27
CA ALA A 130 20.15 9.05 0.66
C ALA A 130 20.38 8.89 2.17
N SER A 131 20.40 9.99 2.93
CA SER A 131 20.50 9.98 4.39
C SER A 131 19.14 9.99 5.11
N GLY A 132 18.06 10.28 4.38
CA GLY A 132 16.70 10.26 4.90
C GLY A 132 16.10 8.84 4.93
N PRO A 133 15.13 8.56 5.82
CA PRO A 133 14.50 7.25 5.87
C PRO A 133 13.61 7.02 4.64
N SER A 134 13.65 5.81 4.09
CA SER A 134 12.62 5.34 3.16
C SER A 134 11.33 5.09 3.93
N THR A 135 10.20 5.58 3.41
CA THR A 135 8.94 5.57 4.18
C THR A 135 7.78 4.99 3.38
N LEU A 136 7.02 4.07 3.98
CA LEU A 136 5.77 3.54 3.45
C LEU A 136 4.64 3.84 4.44
N VAL A 137 3.67 4.64 3.99
CA VAL A 137 2.46 4.99 4.74
C VAL A 137 1.29 4.17 4.23
N VAL A 138 0.63 3.46 5.14
CA VAL A 138 -0.52 2.60 4.87
C VAL A 138 -1.75 3.19 5.54
N TYR A 139 -2.81 3.43 4.77
CA TYR A 139 -4.08 3.95 5.26
C TYR A 139 -5.03 2.81 5.67
N PRO A 140 -6.12 3.10 6.41
CA PRO A 140 -7.12 2.08 6.72
C PRO A 140 -7.77 1.51 5.45
N PHE A 141 -8.21 0.25 5.52
CA PHE A 141 -9.09 -0.32 4.50
C PHE A 141 -10.43 0.44 4.48
N GLN A 142 -10.86 0.81 3.27
CA GLN A 142 -12.15 1.39 2.97
C GLN A 142 -12.94 0.41 2.09
N GLU A 143 -14.17 0.14 2.49
CA GLU A 143 -15.12 -0.58 1.65
C GLU A 143 -15.80 0.43 0.72
N PRO A 144 -15.84 0.20 -0.59
CA PRO A 144 -16.65 1.01 -1.48
C PRO A 144 -18.11 0.93 -1.00
N VAL A 145 -18.68 2.08 -0.64
CA VAL A 145 -20.11 2.16 -0.33
C VAL A 145 -20.86 1.87 -1.64
N ARG A 146 -21.68 0.83 -1.63
CA ARG A 146 -22.60 0.51 -2.73
C ARG A 146 -23.90 1.28 -2.57
#